data_AF-A0A286DPV6-F1
#
_entry.id   AF-A0A286DPV6-F1
#
_cell.length_a   1.000
_cell.length_b   1.000
_cell.length_c   1.000
_cell.angle_alpha   90.00
_cell.angle_beta   90.00
_cell.angle_gamma   90.00
#
_symmetry.space_group_name_H-M   'P 1'
#
loop_
_entity.id
_entity.type
_entity.pdbx_description
1 polymer ?
#
loop_
_entity_poly.entity_id
_entity_poly.type
_entity_poly.pdbx_seq_one_letter_code
_entity_poly.pdbx_strand_id
1 'polypeptide(L)'
;MPRRTSGRAVRRPVGIFVADVRVLRLYPDGTVLDVLVKPAPGPGQAAAIARWLRPDNPMRGVHRGTYSLRGKRLSFTTRGHLHDGPVTVNGMWRGDELLLDITDGGRTVKARRFRRIDSGSLR
;
A
#
# COMPACT_ATOMS: atom_id res chain seq x y z
N MET A 1 22.97 9.77 34.44
CA MET A 1 21.65 9.98 33.80
C MET A 1 21.81 9.91 32.28
N PRO A 2 21.61 8.77 31.61
CA PRO A 2 21.64 8.77 30.15
C PRO A 2 20.29 9.28 29.61
N ARG A 3 20.34 10.38 28.85
CA ARG A 3 19.23 10.88 28.03
C ARG A 3 18.84 9.78 27.03
N ARG A 4 17.66 9.20 27.21
CA ARG A 4 17.00 8.41 26.17
C ARG A 4 16.69 9.34 25.00
N THR A 5 17.56 9.37 24.01
CA THR A 5 17.21 9.81 22.66
C THR A 5 16.15 8.85 22.16
N SER A 6 14.89 9.26 22.29
CA SER A 6 13.77 8.66 21.60
C SER A 6 14.00 8.88 20.09
N GLY A 7 14.75 7.95 19.48
CA GLY A 7 14.82 7.85 18.03
C GLY A 7 13.39 7.81 17.53
N ARG A 8 12.94 8.90 16.89
CA ARG A 8 11.60 9.02 16.34
C ARG A 8 11.43 7.83 15.40
N ALA A 9 10.68 6.82 15.85
CA ALA A 9 10.41 5.64 15.03
C ALA A 9 9.96 6.17 13.67
N VAL A 10 10.70 5.83 12.62
CA VAL A 10 10.32 6.17 11.26
C VAL A 10 9.01 5.44 11.03
N ARG A 11 7.90 6.13 11.25
CA ARG A 11 6.57 5.61 10.95
C ARG A 11 6.65 5.17 9.48
N ARG A 12 6.32 3.92 9.22
CA ARG A 12 6.21 3.36 7.88
C ARG A 12 4.73 3.44 7.46
N PRO A 13 4.42 3.50 6.16
CA PRO A 13 3.06 3.48 5.64
C PRO A 13 2.48 2.06 5.74
N VAL A 14 2.47 1.46 6.94
CA VAL A 14 1.93 0.12 7.15
C VAL A 14 0.43 0.20 7.31
N GLY A 15 -0.31 -0.63 6.59
CA GLY A 15 -1.77 -0.64 6.62
C GLY A 15 -2.41 -1.05 5.29
N ILE A 16 -3.72 -0.91 5.23
CA ILE A 16 -4.56 -1.19 4.06
C ILE A 16 -5.06 0.14 3.52
N PHE A 17 -4.68 0.45 2.29
CA PHE A 17 -4.96 1.71 1.61
C PHE A 17 -5.83 1.45 0.39
N VAL A 18 -6.87 2.25 0.21
CA VAL A 18 -7.87 2.05 -0.85
C VAL A 18 -8.04 3.33 -1.67
N ALA A 19 -8.05 3.17 -3.00
CA ALA A 19 -8.51 4.19 -3.93
C ALA A 19 -9.39 3.51 -4.99
N ASP A 20 -10.67 3.85 -4.98
CA ASP A 20 -11.65 3.27 -5.90
C ASP A 20 -11.61 1.74 -5.78
N VAL A 21 -11.42 1.01 -6.87
CA VAL A 21 -11.33 -0.46 -6.83
C VAL A 21 -9.96 -1.01 -6.42
N ARG A 22 -8.92 -0.17 -6.26
CA ARG A 22 -7.57 -0.67 -6.00
C ARG A 22 -7.25 -0.64 -4.51
N VAL A 23 -6.74 -1.76 -4.00
CA VAL A 23 -6.36 -1.93 -2.61
C VAL A 23 -4.88 -2.27 -2.54
N LEU A 24 -4.15 -1.51 -1.73
CA LEU A 24 -2.76 -1.76 -1.40
C LEU A 24 -2.65 -2.14 0.07
N ARG A 25 -1.97 -3.25 0.36
CA ARG A 25 -1.58 -3.59 1.73
C ARG A 25 -0.07 -3.54 1.86
N LEU A 26 0.41 -2.64 2.72
CA LEU A 26 1.81 -2.40 2.96
C LEU A 26 2.23 -2.98 4.31
N TYR A 27 3.34 -3.70 4.30
CA TYR A 27 3.86 -4.45 5.44
C TYR A 27 5.15 -3.84 6.01
N PRO A 28 5.45 -4.06 7.31
CA PRO A 28 6.64 -3.51 7.94
C PRO A 28 7.96 -3.91 7.28
N ASP A 29 8.02 -5.09 6.66
CA ASP A 29 9.19 -5.66 5.98
C ASP A 29 9.48 -5.01 4.61
N GLY A 30 8.59 -4.14 4.11
CA GLY A 30 8.70 -3.58 2.77
C GLY A 30 7.88 -4.33 1.72
N THR A 31 7.14 -5.37 2.10
CA THR A 31 6.21 -6.05 1.19
C THR A 31 5.00 -5.16 0.89
N VAL A 32 4.57 -5.13 -0.37
CA VAL A 32 3.27 -4.58 -0.78
C VAL A 32 2.48 -5.66 -1.51
N LEU A 33 1.20 -5.76 -1.18
CA LEU A 33 0.22 -6.54 -1.92
C LEU A 33 -0.75 -5.58 -2.61
N ASP A 34 -1.03 -5.84 -3.87
CA ASP A 34 -1.85 -5.00 -4.74
C ASP A 34 -2.95 -5.85 -5.39
N VAL A 35 -4.20 -5.42 -5.24
CA VAL A 35 -5.37 -6.16 -5.72
C VAL A 35 -6.48 -5.22 -6.18
N LEU A 36 -7.30 -5.67 -7.11
CA LEU A 36 -8.57 -5.02 -7.43
C LEU A 36 -9.73 -5.67 -6.68
N VAL A 37 -10.53 -4.86 -5.99
CA VAL A 37 -11.73 -5.26 -5.26
C VAL A 37 -12.87 -4.35 -5.66
N LYS A 38 -13.98 -4.94 -6.13
CA LYS A 38 -15.21 -4.23 -6.46
C LYS A 38 -16.38 -4.84 -5.66
N PRO A 39 -17.16 -4.04 -4.92
CA PRO A 39 -16.96 -2.60 -4.66
C PRO A 39 -15.71 -2.31 -3.82
N ALA A 40 -15.28 -1.04 -3.83
CA ALA A 40 -14.19 -0.53 -3.01
C ALA A 40 -14.43 -0.85 -1.53
N PRO A 41 -13.49 -1.50 -0.80
CA PRO A 41 -13.74 -1.84 0.58
C PRO A 41 -13.68 -0.61 1.49
N GLY A 42 -14.59 -0.57 2.46
CA GLY A 42 -14.64 0.44 3.50
C GLY A 42 -13.99 -0.01 4.82
N PRO A 43 -13.91 0.87 5.82
CA PRO A 43 -13.31 0.56 7.13
C PRO A 43 -13.89 -0.68 7.82
N GLY A 44 -15.20 -0.91 7.72
CA GLY A 44 -15.87 -2.10 8.28
C GLY A 44 -15.41 -3.44 7.66
N GLN A 45 -14.75 -3.40 6.50
CA GLN A 45 -14.22 -4.58 5.81
C GLN A 45 -12.71 -4.75 5.97
N ALA A 46 -12.02 -3.83 6.67
CA ALA A 46 -10.57 -3.86 6.81
C ALA A 46 -10.06 -5.17 7.42
N ALA A 47 -10.75 -5.72 8.42
CA ALA A 47 -10.38 -7.00 9.03
C ALA A 47 -10.50 -8.19 8.07
N ALA A 48 -11.50 -8.19 7.18
CA ALA A 48 -11.67 -9.22 6.16
C ALA A 48 -10.55 -9.14 5.11
N ILE A 49 -10.28 -7.93 4.59
CA ILE A 49 -9.17 -7.68 3.67
C ILE A 49 -7.82 -8.06 4.31
N ALA A 50 -7.64 -7.77 5.61
CA ALA A 50 -6.45 -8.15 6.36
C ALA A 50 -6.28 -9.67 6.51
N ARG A 51 -7.37 -10.45 6.49
CA ARG A 51 -7.27 -11.91 6.55
C ARG A 51 -6.89 -12.49 5.19
N TRP A 52 -7.37 -11.88 4.10
CA TRP A 52 -7.16 -12.36 2.73
C TRP A 52 -5.81 -11.98 2.15
N LEU A 53 -5.39 -10.72 2.33
CA LEU A 53 -4.17 -10.22 1.73
C LEU A 53 -2.96 -10.55 2.60
N ARG A 54 -2.51 -11.82 2.69
CA ARG A 54 -1.32 -12.22 3.46
C ARG A 54 -0.11 -12.44 2.53
N PRO A 55 1.13 -12.13 2.95
CA PRO A 55 2.32 -12.27 2.10
C PRO A 55 2.63 -13.74 1.76
N ASP A 56 2.34 -14.64 2.70
CA ASP A 56 2.72 -16.05 2.64
C ASP A 56 1.78 -16.90 1.76
N ASN A 57 0.57 -16.40 1.51
CA ASN A 57 -0.42 -17.09 0.68
C ASN A 57 -1.25 -16.07 -0.13
N PRO A 58 -0.65 -15.43 -1.15
CA PRO A 58 -1.37 -14.49 -1.98
C PRO A 58 -2.41 -15.21 -2.84
N MET A 59 -3.67 -14.80 -2.71
CA MET A 59 -4.76 -15.31 -3.55
C MET A 59 -4.55 -14.93 -5.02
N ARG A 60 -5.25 -15.63 -5.93
CA ARG A 60 -5.26 -15.29 -7.36
C ARG A 60 -5.68 -13.83 -7.57
N GLY A 61 -4.96 -13.12 -8.44
CA GLY A 61 -5.19 -11.69 -8.70
C GLY A 61 -4.57 -10.73 -7.68
N VAL A 62 -3.89 -11.25 -6.65
CA VAL A 62 -3.05 -10.42 -5.77
C VAL A 62 -1.64 -10.39 -6.34
N HIS A 63 -1.13 -9.18 -6.57
CA HIS A 63 0.24 -8.97 -7.00
C HIS A 63 1.10 -8.58 -5.80
N ARG A 64 2.18 -9.34 -5.58
CA ARG A 64 3.17 -9.06 -4.56
C ARG A 64 4.33 -8.28 -5.16
N GLY A 65 4.78 -7.25 -4.45
CA GLY A 65 5.99 -6.50 -4.76
C GLY A 65 6.71 -6.04 -3.50
N THR A 66 7.81 -5.33 -3.70
CA THR A 66 8.59 -4.71 -2.64
C THR A 66 8.58 -3.21 -2.83
N TYR A 67 8.27 -2.46 -1.78
CA TYR A 67 8.31 -1.02 -1.79
C TYR A 67 9.58 -0.49 -1.12
N SER A 68 10.10 0.59 -1.68
CA SER A 68 11.18 1.37 -1.11
C SER A 68 10.66 2.64 -0.48
N LEU A 69 11.29 3.06 0.62
CA LEU A 69 11.03 4.34 1.26
C LEU A 69 12.31 5.18 1.31
N ARG A 70 12.21 6.42 0.83
CA ARG A 70 13.22 7.47 1.05
C ARG A 70 12.53 8.67 1.69
N GLY A 71 12.66 8.80 3.01
CA GLY A 71 11.88 9.75 3.79
C GLY A 71 10.39 9.43 3.69
N LYS A 72 9.60 10.37 3.16
CA LYS A 72 8.15 10.18 2.90
C LYS A 72 7.84 9.69 1.48
N ARG A 73 8.84 9.54 0.61
CA ARG A 73 8.64 9.07 -0.75
C ARG A 73 8.57 7.55 -0.76
N LEU A 74 7.52 7.02 -1.39
CA LEU A 74 7.27 5.60 -1.56
C LEU A 74 7.31 5.26 -3.05
N SER A 75 7.99 4.18 -3.40
CA SER A 75 8.06 3.68 -4.77
C SER A 75 8.06 2.16 -4.82
N PHE A 76 7.38 1.58 -5.78
CA PHE A 76 7.42 0.14 -6.07
C PHE A 76 6.97 -0.16 -7.51
N THR A 77 7.25 -1.38 -7.96
CA THR A 77 6.70 -1.92 -9.20
C THR A 77 5.78 -3.08 -8.86
N THR A 78 4.65 -3.15 -9.55
CA THR A 78 3.66 -4.24 -9.47
C THR A 78 3.30 -4.67 -10.90
N ARG A 79 2.39 -5.64 -11.05
CA ARG A 79 1.85 -6.05 -12.34
C ARG A 79 0.51 -5.38 -12.60
N GLY A 80 0.21 -5.15 -13.87
CA GLY A 80 -1.06 -4.60 -14.32
C GLY A 80 -2.13 -5.66 -14.28
N HIS A 81 -3.24 -5.37 -13.59
CA HIS A 81 -4.35 -6.32 -13.42
C HIS A 81 -5.14 -6.62 -14.72
N LEU A 82 -4.91 -5.86 -15.80
CA LEU A 82 -5.60 -6.03 -17.09
C LEU A 82 -4.71 -6.58 -18.20
N HIS A 83 -3.42 -6.26 -18.19
CA HIS A 83 -2.51 -6.55 -19.29
C HIS A 83 -1.21 -7.25 -18.85
N ASP A 84 -1.11 -7.66 -17.57
CA ASP A 84 0.05 -8.30 -16.93
C ASP A 84 1.41 -7.57 -17.07
N GLY A 85 1.42 -6.38 -17.69
CA GLY A 85 2.61 -5.54 -17.86
C GLY A 85 3.08 -4.90 -16.56
N PRO A 86 4.30 -4.33 -16.54
CA PRO A 86 4.81 -3.64 -15.36
C PRO A 86 4.05 -2.35 -15.09
N VAL A 87 3.64 -2.15 -13.83
CA VAL A 87 3.04 -0.92 -13.32
C VAL A 87 4.00 -0.30 -12.33
N THR A 88 4.47 0.91 -12.64
CA THR A 88 5.31 1.68 -11.73
C THR A 88 4.44 2.57 -10.85
N VAL A 89 4.67 2.50 -9.54
CA VAL A 89 3.96 3.32 -8.55
C VAL A 89 4.97 4.15 -7.78
N ASN A 90 4.77 5.46 -7.78
CA ASN A 90 5.63 6.41 -7.07
C ASN A 90 4.77 7.43 -6.35
N GLY A 91 5.22 7.93 -5.20
CA GLY A 91 4.46 9.00 -4.56
C GLY A 91 4.92 9.33 -3.16
N MET A 92 3.99 9.92 -2.41
CA MET A 92 4.23 10.36 -1.05
C MET A 92 3.26 9.71 -0.08
N TRP A 93 3.79 9.37 1.07
CA TRP A 93 3.00 9.01 2.23
C TRP A 93 2.81 10.20 3.17
N ARG A 94 1.57 10.40 3.61
CA ARG A 94 1.13 11.51 4.46
C ARG A 94 0.14 11.00 5.52
N GLY A 95 0.66 10.52 6.66
CA GLY A 95 -0.19 10.08 7.78
C GLY A 95 -0.99 8.84 7.42
N ASP A 96 -2.29 8.98 7.20
CA ASP A 96 -3.19 7.89 6.83
C ASP A 96 -3.50 7.85 5.32
N GLU A 97 -2.68 8.54 4.52
CA GLU A 97 -2.91 8.65 3.08
C GLU A 97 -1.65 8.40 2.26
N LEU A 98 -1.87 7.87 1.06
CA LEU A 98 -0.87 7.81 0.00
C LEU A 98 -1.35 8.66 -1.18
N LEU A 99 -0.48 9.52 -1.68
CA LEU A 99 -0.66 10.24 -2.94
C LEU A 99 0.28 9.62 -3.96
N LEU A 100 -0.27 8.81 -4.86
CA LEU A 100 0.49 7.94 -5.76
C LEU A 100 0.25 8.32 -7.22
N ASP A 101 1.34 8.46 -7.95
CA ASP A 101 1.39 8.41 -9.40
C ASP A 101 1.50 6.94 -9.81
N ILE A 102 0.62 6.50 -10.71
CA ILE A 102 0.54 5.13 -11.20
C ILE A 102 0.75 5.18 -12.71
N THR A 103 1.82 4.56 -13.19
CA THR A 103 2.14 4.46 -14.62
C THR A 103 1.95 3.02 -15.08
N ASP A 104 1.05 2.82 -16.05
CA ASP A 104 0.74 1.53 -16.69
C ASP A 104 0.72 1.73 -18.22
N GLY A 105 1.50 0.95 -18.96
CA GLY A 105 1.56 1.02 -20.42
C GLY A 105 1.84 2.42 -21.00
N GLY A 106 2.66 3.23 -20.30
CA GLY A 106 3.00 4.60 -20.69
C GLY A 106 1.95 5.66 -20.32
N ARG A 107 0.80 5.27 -19.75
CA ARG A 107 -0.20 6.20 -19.21
C ARG A 107 0.01 6.39 -17.72
N THR A 108 0.03 7.63 -17.27
CA THR A 108 0.18 7.96 -15.85
C THR A 108 -1.09 8.60 -15.29
N VAL A 109 -1.65 7.98 -14.25
CA VAL A 109 -2.63 8.61 -13.37
C VAL A 109 -1.87 9.29 -12.24
N LYS A 110 -1.94 10.62 -12.17
CA LYS A 110 -1.19 11.41 -11.17
C LYS A 110 -1.98 11.62 -9.87
N ALA A 111 -1.24 11.69 -8.77
CA ALA A 111 -1.71 12.09 -7.45
C ALA A 111 -2.98 11.36 -6.98
N ARG A 112 -3.11 10.08 -7.33
CA ARG A 112 -4.23 9.24 -6.89
C ARG A 112 -4.16 9.08 -5.38
N ARG A 113 -5.24 9.46 -4.70
CA ARG A 113 -5.32 9.47 -3.24
C ARG A 113 -5.86 8.14 -2.74
N PHE A 114 -5.01 7.38 -2.06
CA PHE A 114 -5.42 6.20 -1.31
C PHE A 114 -5.59 6.55 0.16
N ARG A 115 -6.72 6.15 0.74
CA ARG A 115 -7.00 6.34 2.16
C ARG A 115 -6.80 5.05 2.91
N ARG A 116 -6.20 5.13 4.08
CA ARG A 116 -6.10 4.01 5.00
C ARG A 116 -7.49 3.65 5.53
N ILE A 117 -7.82 2.36 5.55
CA ILE A 117 -9.11 1.86 6.05
C ILE A 117 -8.99 1.00 7.31
N ASP A 118 -7.79 0.52 7.65
CA ASP A 118 -7.54 -0.15 8.92
C ASP A 118 -7.19 0.88 10.00
N SER A 119 -7.97 0.90 11.09
CA SER A 119 -7.56 1.57 12.32
C SER A 119 -6.33 0.84 12.85
N GLY A 120 -5.24 1.57 13.10
CA GLY A 120 -3.90 1.03 13.37
C GLY A 120 -3.75 0.19 14.65
N SER A 121 -4.40 -0.96 14.71
CA SER A 121 -4.11 -2.04 15.66
C SER A 121 -3.80 -3.31 14.88
N LEU A 122 -2.55 -3.37 14.39
CA LEU A 122 -1.80 -4.61 14.50
C LEU A 122 -1.45 -4.75 15.99
N ARG A 123 -2.38 -5.31 16.76
CA ARG A 123 -2.07 -5.89 18.07
C ARG A 123 -1.68 -7.35 17.86
#